data_AF-A0A1M3LFI0-F1
#
_entry.id   AF-A0A1M3LFI0-F1
#
_cell.length_a   1.000
_cell.length_b   1.000
_cell.length_c   1.000
_cell.angle_alpha   90.00
_cell.angle_beta   90.00
_cell.angle_gamma   90.00
#
_symmetry.space_group_name_H-M   'P 1'
#
loop_
_entity.id
_entity.type
_entity.pdbx_description
1 polymer ?
#
loop_
_entity_poly.entity_id
_entity_poly.type
_entity_poly.pdbx_seq_one_letter_code
_entity_poly.pdbx_strand_id
1 'polypeptide(L)'
;MAAEQSLWHVNDVVAYDAMRELASTVQARLIHLERQGDPAARAELIEVRRATLAVDGYDRAAVDDFTQQLTRRHMELDQAPAYGR
;
A
#
# COMPACT_ATOMS: atom_id res chain seq x y z
N MET A 1 -3.46 26.80 25.50
CA MET A 1 -3.27 25.34 25.52
C MET A 1 -3.93 24.76 24.27
N ALA A 2 -3.19 24.62 23.15
CA ALA A 2 -3.72 24.13 21.86
C ALA A 2 -2.59 23.82 20.83
N ALA A 3 -1.46 23.24 21.24
CA ALA A 3 -0.33 23.00 20.33
C ALA A 3 0.08 21.52 20.20
N GLU A 4 -0.15 20.69 21.22
CA GLU A 4 0.28 19.28 21.18
C GLU A 4 -0.60 18.40 20.28
N GLN A 5 -1.88 18.74 20.10
CA GLN A 5 -2.76 17.98 19.21
C GLN A 5 -2.38 18.09 17.73
N SER A 6 -1.81 19.21 17.30
CA SER A 6 -1.61 19.47 15.87
C SER A 6 -0.40 18.72 15.29
N LEU A 7 0.63 18.45 16.10
CA LEU A 7 1.85 17.78 15.64
C LEU A 7 1.64 16.28 15.43
N TRP A 8 0.87 15.61 16.29
CA TRP A 8 0.61 14.18 16.14
C TRP A 8 -0.31 13.89 14.95
N HIS A 9 -1.37 14.69 14.76
CA HIS A 9 -2.25 14.55 13.60
C HIS A 9 -1.52 14.79 12.27
N VAL A 10 -0.58 15.73 12.21
CA VAL A 10 0.20 15.95 10.98
C VAL A 10 1.07 14.73 10.65
N ASN A 11 1.66 14.08 11.66
CA ASN A 11 2.45 12.86 11.45
C ASN A 11 1.57 11.70 10.94
N ASP A 12 0.35 11.58 11.46
CA ASP A 12 -0.54 10.48 11.10
C ASP A 12 -1.16 10.67 9.71
N VAL A 13 -1.53 11.89 9.35
CA VAL A 13 -1.96 12.22 7.98
C VAL A 13 -0.83 11.95 6.99
N VAL A 14 0.41 12.35 7.31
CA VAL A 14 1.58 12.09 6.46
C VAL A 14 1.85 10.60 6.31
N ALA A 15 1.72 9.82 7.39
CA ALA A 15 1.92 8.38 7.31
C ALA A 15 0.82 7.67 6.52
N TYR A 16 -0.44 8.07 6.70
CA TYR A 16 -1.54 7.54 5.90
C TYR A 16 -1.36 7.89 4.42
N ASP A 17 -0.91 9.11 4.10
CA ASP A 17 -0.63 9.51 2.71
C ASP A 17 0.52 8.70 2.10
N ALA A 18 1.62 8.54 2.85
CA ALA A 18 2.73 7.68 2.44
C ALA A 18 2.30 6.22 2.22
N MET A 19 1.43 5.68 3.09
CA MET A 19 0.85 4.35 2.92
C MET A 19 0.01 4.26 1.62
N ARG A 20 -0.77 5.29 1.30
CA ARG A 20 -1.58 5.33 0.06
C ARG A 20 -0.73 5.43 -1.21
N GLU A 21 0.37 6.18 -1.18
CA GLU A 21 1.33 6.25 -2.27
C GLU A 21 2.02 4.90 -2.50
N LEU A 22 2.42 4.21 -1.42
CA LEU A 22 2.97 2.86 -1.52
C LEU A 22 1.94 1.86 -2.06
N ALA A 23 0.70 1.93 -1.60
CA ALA A 23 -0.39 1.10 -2.12
C ALA A 23 -0.60 1.32 -3.62
N SER A 24 -0.55 2.57 -4.07
CA SER A 24 -0.67 2.93 -5.49
C SER A 24 0.49 2.34 -6.31
N THR A 25 1.70 2.35 -5.76
CA THR A 25 2.88 1.73 -6.39
C THR A 25 2.72 0.22 -6.55
N VAL A 26 2.26 -0.47 -5.50
CA VAL A 26 1.96 -1.92 -5.54
C VAL A 26 0.88 -2.23 -6.56
N GLN A 27 -0.22 -1.46 -6.57
CA GLN A 27 -1.30 -1.63 -7.54
C GLN A 27 -0.83 -1.45 -8.98
N ALA A 28 0.04 -0.47 -9.26
CA ALA A 28 0.61 -0.27 -10.59
C ALA A 28 1.44 -1.47 -11.06
N ARG A 29 2.22 -2.08 -10.15
CA ARG A 29 2.98 -3.32 -10.43
C ARG A 29 2.05 -4.50 -10.71
N LEU A 30 0.98 -4.67 -9.92
CA LEU A 30 -0.01 -5.74 -10.14
C LEU A 30 -0.76 -5.56 -11.46
N ILE A 31 -1.11 -4.32 -11.83
CA ILE A 31 -1.67 -4.03 -13.17
C ILE A 31 -0.69 -4.41 -14.28
N HIS A 32 0.60 -4.17 -14.08
CA HIS A 32 1.61 -4.57 -15.05
C HIS A 32 1.68 -6.10 -15.22
N LEU A 33 1.66 -6.87 -14.12
CA LEU A 33 1.65 -8.33 -14.15
C LEU A 33 0.36 -8.90 -14.75
N GLU A 34 -0.79 -8.31 -14.43
CA GLU A 34 -2.08 -8.69 -15.02
C GLU A 34 -2.06 -8.54 -16.55
N ARG A 35 -1.47 -7.44 -17.05
CA ARG A 35 -1.26 -7.22 -18.50
C ARG A 35 -0.27 -8.19 -19.14
N GLN A 36 0.64 -8.77 -18.35
CA GLN A 36 1.54 -9.85 -18.81
C GLN A 36 0.86 -11.22 -18.80
N GLY A 37 -0.40 -11.30 -18.34
CA GLY A 37 -1.20 -12.52 -18.33
C GLY A 37 -1.14 -13.28 -17.02
N ASP A 38 -0.68 -12.68 -15.91
CA ASP A 38 -0.78 -13.28 -14.59
C ASP A 38 -2.22 -13.14 -14.05
N PRO A 39 -3.02 -14.23 -13.99
CA PRO A 39 -4.39 -14.16 -13.50
C PRO A 39 -4.49 -13.93 -11.99
N ALA A 40 -3.44 -14.24 -11.22
CA ALA A 40 -3.42 -14.02 -9.77
C ALA A 40 -3.27 -12.53 -9.44
N ALA A 41 -2.55 -11.78 -10.28
CA ALA A 41 -2.33 -10.35 -10.11
C ALA A 41 -3.64 -9.55 -10.10
N ARG A 42 -4.66 -9.96 -10.87
CA ARG A 42 -5.97 -9.30 -10.86
C ARG A 42 -6.71 -9.48 -9.54
N ALA A 43 -6.70 -10.69 -8.99
CA ALA A 43 -7.33 -10.97 -7.70
C ALA A 43 -6.64 -10.18 -6.58
N GLU A 44 -5.31 -10.20 -6.58
CA GLU A 44 -4.51 -9.45 -5.62
C GLU A 44 -4.73 -7.94 -5.72
N LEU A 45 -4.81 -7.38 -6.94
CA LEU A 45 -5.11 -5.96 -7.15
C LEU A 45 -6.42 -5.53 -6.49
N ILE A 46 -7.46 -6.36 -6.61
CA ILE A 46 -8.77 -6.10 -6.00
C ILE A 46 -8.65 -6.11 -4.47
N GLU A 47 -7.94 -7.08 -3.91
CA GLU A 47 -7.76 -7.19 -2.46
C GLU A 47 -6.92 -6.05 -1.90
N VAL A 48 -5.80 -5.68 -2.54
CA VAL A 48 -4.99 -4.52 -2.13
C VAL A 48 -5.82 -3.24 -2.16
N ARG A 49 -6.64 -3.04 -3.19
CA ARG A 49 -7.52 -1.86 -3.29
C ARG A 49 -8.59 -1.85 -2.18
N ARG A 50 -9.21 -2.99 -1.87
CA ARG A 50 -10.19 -3.12 -0.79
C ARG A 50 -9.55 -2.84 0.57
N ALA A 51 -8.41 -3.46 0.84
CA ALA A 51 -7.68 -3.28 2.09
C ALA A 51 -7.26 -1.82 2.29
N THR A 52 -6.73 -1.17 1.25
CA THR A 52 -6.36 0.26 1.30
C THR A 52 -7.54 1.16 1.68
N LEU A 53 -8.74 0.88 1.16
CA LEU A 53 -9.96 1.65 1.47
C LEU A 53 -10.54 1.34 2.85
N ALA A 54 -10.16 0.21 3.45
CA ALA A 54 -10.64 -0.23 4.75
C ALA A 54 -9.77 0.26 5.92
N VAL A 55 -8.54 0.71 5.66
CA VAL A 55 -7.67 1.28 6.70
C VAL A 55 -8.22 2.62 7.17
N ASP A 56 -8.45 2.74 8.48
CA ASP A 56 -8.74 4.02 9.11
C ASP A 56 -7.45 4.84 9.23
N GLY A 57 -7.40 6.00 8.58
CA GLY A 57 -6.23 6.88 8.61
C GLY A 57 -5.95 7.53 9.97
N TYR A 58 -6.86 7.42 10.93
CA TYR A 58 -6.65 7.86 12.31
C TYR A 58 -6.15 6.74 13.24
N ASP A 59 -6.19 5.49 12.79
CA ASP A 59 -5.61 4.36 13.52
C ASP A 59 -4.16 4.16 13.08
N ARG A 60 -3.23 4.74 13.85
CA ARG A 60 -1.81 4.67 13.54
C ARG A 60 -1.28 3.24 13.44
N ALA A 61 -1.76 2.34 14.29
CA ALA A 61 -1.31 0.96 14.29
C ALA A 61 -1.77 0.24 13.01
N ALA A 62 -3.02 0.45 12.60
CA ALA A 62 -3.53 -0.11 11.34
C ALA A 62 -2.77 0.42 10.11
N VAL A 63 -2.44 1.72 10.10
CA VAL A 63 -1.63 2.34 9.04
C VAL A 63 -0.24 1.72 8.99
N ASP A 64 0.45 1.59 10.12
CA ASP A 64 1.81 1.04 10.17
C ASP A 64 1.81 -0.46 9.79
N ASP A 65 0.85 -1.24 10.27
CA ASP A 65 0.72 -2.67 9.95
C ASP A 65 0.45 -2.90 8.46
N PHE A 66 -0.44 -2.10 7.86
CA PHE A 66 -0.72 -2.22 6.43
C PHE A 66 0.45 -1.70 5.58
N THR A 67 1.14 -0.65 6.03
CA THR A 67 2.38 -0.17 5.40
C THR A 67 3.43 -1.28 5.35
N GLN A 68 3.66 -2.01 6.44
CA GLN A 68 4.61 -3.12 6.47
C GLN A 68 4.22 -4.27 5.52
N GLN A 69 2.92 -4.57 5.39
CA GLN A 69 2.43 -5.55 4.42
C GLN A 69 2.71 -5.10 2.98
N LEU A 70 2.40 -3.84 2.66
CA LEU A 70 2.66 -3.26 1.35
C LEU A 70 4.16 -3.20 1.04
N THR A 71 5.01 -2.86 2.00
CA THR A 71 6.47 -2.83 1.81
C THR A 71 7.01 -4.20 1.47
N ARG A 72 6.62 -5.25 2.23
CA ARG A 72 7.02 -6.62 1.92
C ARG A 72 6.57 -7.01 0.52
N ARG A 73 5.32 -6.71 0.18
CA ARG A 73 4.80 -7.07 -1.13
C ARG A 73 5.48 -6.30 -2.27
N HIS A 74 5.78 -5.03 -2.06
CA HIS A 74 6.53 -4.22 -3.02
C HIS A 74 7.92 -4.82 -3.28
N MET A 75 8.64 -5.25 -2.23
CA MET A 75 9.93 -5.93 -2.37
C MET A 75 9.81 -7.26 -3.11
N GLU A 76 8.79 -8.06 -2.82
CA GLU A 76 8.53 -9.32 -3.54
C GLU A 76 8.26 -9.08 -5.03
N LEU A 77 7.47 -8.05 -5.36
CA LEU A 77 7.16 -7.67 -6.74
C LEU A 77 8.36 -7.09 -7.50
N ASP A 78 9.28 -6.42 -6.79
CA ASP A 78 10.54 -5.92 -7.36
C ASP A 78 11.57 -7.04 -7.53
N GLN A 79 11.55 -8.07 -6.66
CA GLN A 79 12.45 -9.22 -6.73
C GLN A 79 11.95 -10.32 -7.67
N ALA A 80 10.65 -10.40 -7.93
CA ALA A 80 10.09 -11.28 -8.95
C ALA A 80 10.69 -10.90 -10.30
N PRO A 81 11.58 -11.74 -10.88
CA PRO A 81 12.19 -11.40 -12.15
C PRO A 81 11.08 -11.33 -13.19
N ALA A 82 11.25 -10.49 -14.20
CA ALA A 82 10.47 -10.58 -15.43
C ALA A 82 10.79 -11.91 -16.14
N TYR A 83 10.40 -13.04 -15.56
CA TYR A 83 10.48 -14.35 -16.19
C TYR A 83 9.32 -14.45 -17.19
N GLY A 84 9.59 -13.93 -18.39
CA GLY A 84 8.61 -13.92 -19.46
C GLY A 84 9.02 -13.06 -20.65
N ARG A 85 10.25 -13.20 -21.14
CA ARG A 85 10.52 -12.99 -22.57
C ARG A 85 11.75 -13.74 -23.05
#